data_AF-A0A956NVT3-F1
#
_entry.id   AF-A0A956NVT3-F1
#
_cell.length_a   1.000
_cell.length_b   1.000
_cell.length_c   1.000
_cell.angle_alpha   90.00
_cell.angle_beta   90.00
_cell.angle_gamma   90.00
#
_symmetry.space_group_name_H-M   'P 1'
#
loop_
_entity.id
_entity.type
_entity.pdbx_description
1 polymer ?
#
loop_
_entity_poly.entity_id
_entity_poly.type
_entity_poly.pdbx_seq_one_letter_code
_entity_poly.pdbx_strand_id
1 'polypeptide(L)'
;MPRSDPGRVTITEEGRSGSVTCHLADRTVTGWWEFAGGDALALVHLDLPTGWPPDRRDAFLRLVADEVIRQKCPGHRAELDAGGGWITIR
;
A
#
# COMPACT_ATOMS: atom_id res chain seq x y z
N MET A 1 -16.02 13.07 -14.87
CA MET A 1 -15.48 12.17 -13.83
C MET A 1 -14.44 12.95 -13.05
N PRO A 2 -14.63 13.26 -11.76
CA PRO A 2 -13.57 13.90 -11.00
C PRO A 2 -12.41 12.91 -10.93
N ARG A 3 -11.23 13.29 -11.44
CA ARG A 3 -10.00 12.56 -11.20
C ARG A 3 -9.83 12.52 -9.69
N SER A 4 -10.03 11.35 -9.09
CA SER A 4 -9.63 11.09 -7.73
C SER A 4 -8.16 11.47 -7.65
N ASP A 5 -7.83 12.52 -6.90
CA ASP A 5 -6.46 12.94 -6.69
C ASP A 5 -5.69 11.70 -6.20
N PRO A 6 -4.71 11.18 -6.96
CA PRO A 6 -3.99 9.98 -6.57
C PRO A 6 -3.16 10.39 -5.37
N GLY A 7 -3.70 10.19 -4.17
CA GLY A 7 -3.14 10.75 -2.95
C GLY A 7 -1.65 10.52 -2.84
N ARG A 8 -0.92 11.48 -2.27
CA ARG A 8 0.53 11.39 -2.13
C ARG A 8 0.88 10.24 -1.19
N VAL A 9 1.59 9.23 -1.71
CA VAL A 9 2.14 8.13 -0.91
C VAL A 9 3.55 8.50 -0.46
N THR A 10 3.81 8.38 0.83
CA THR A 10 5.13 8.55 1.43
C THR A 10 5.50 7.25 2.12
N ILE A 11 6.69 6.73 1.81
CA ILE A 11 7.25 5.52 2.41
C ILE A 11 8.49 5.92 3.20
N THR A 12 8.53 5.60 4.48
CA THR A 12 9.73 5.74 5.31
C THR A 12 10.47 4.41 5.39
N GLU A 13 11.77 4.44 5.68
CA GLU A 13 12.57 3.23 5.89
C GLU A 13 13.32 3.35 7.21
N GLU A 14 13.20 2.30 8.01
CA GLU A 14 13.79 2.10 9.33
C GLU A 14 14.46 0.72 9.35
N GLY A 15 15.47 0.54 8.47
CA GLY A 15 16.14 -0.73 8.27
C GLY A 15 15.35 -1.66 7.34
N ARG A 16 14.81 -2.77 7.89
CA ARG A 16 14.05 -3.77 7.10
C ARG A 16 12.54 -3.50 7.07
N SER A 17 12.09 -2.42 7.68
CA SER A 17 10.68 -2.04 7.75
C SER A 17 10.52 -0.54 7.65
N GLY A 18 9.29 -0.06 7.71
CA GLY A 18 8.99 1.35 7.83
C GLY A 18 7.50 1.62 7.77
N SER A 19 7.13 2.88 7.56
CA SER A 19 5.74 3.31 7.52
C SER A 19 5.31 3.67 6.11
N VAL A 20 4.02 3.52 5.85
CA VAL A 20 3.35 4.02 4.65
C VAL A 20 2.32 5.05 5.07
N THR A 21 2.41 6.25 4.50
CA THR A 21 1.46 7.33 4.75
C THR A 21 0.90 7.83 3.43
N CYS A 22 -0.42 7.74 3.27
CA CYS A 22 -1.12 8.17 2.08
C CYS A 22 -2.00 9.37 2.40
N HIS A 23 -1.72 10.51 1.77
CA HIS A 23 -2.51 11.73 1.91
C HIS A 23 -3.54 11.83 0.78
N LEU A 24 -4.81 11.61 1.12
CA LEU A 24 -5.95 11.83 0.23
C LEU A 24 -6.52 13.23 0.48
N ALA A 25 -7.37 13.70 -0.44
CA ALA A 25 -7.98 15.03 -0.33
C ALA A 25 -8.79 15.24 0.97
N ASP A 26 -9.39 14.19 1.51
CA ASP A 26 -10.28 14.25 2.68
C ASP A 26 -9.72 13.58 3.94
N ARG A 27 -8.61 12.83 3.85
CA ARG A 27 -8.07 12.03 4.96
C ARG A 27 -6.64 11.57 4.74
N THR A 28 -6.01 11.10 5.81
CA THR A 28 -4.75 10.36 5.76
C THR A 28 -5.03 8.89 6.08
N VAL A 29 -4.44 7.98 5.31
CA VAL A 29 -4.43 6.53 5.59
C VAL A 29 -3.00 6.12 5.86
N THR A 30 -2.79 5.40 6.95
CA THR A 30 -1.46 4.96 7.41
C THR A 30 -1.36 3.45 7.41
N GLY A 31 -0.13 2.98 7.51
CA GLY A 31 0.19 1.58 7.69
C GLY A 31 1.68 1.36 7.79
N TRP A 32 2.10 0.11 7.66
CA TRP A 32 3.49 -0.28 7.78
C TRP A 32 3.87 -1.21 6.63
N TRP A 33 5.17 -1.28 6.36
CA TRP A 33 5.75 -2.25 5.43
C TRP A 33 6.99 -2.90 6.04
N GLU A 34 7.30 -4.11 5.60
CA GLU A 34 8.56 -4.77 5.94
C GLU A 34 9.03 -5.72 4.84
N PHE A 35 10.34 -5.95 4.76
CA PHE A 35 10.90 -7.06 4.00
C PHE A 35 10.61 -8.36 4.72
N ALA A 36 9.83 -9.21 4.05
CA ALA A 36 9.47 -10.53 4.54
C ALA A 36 10.62 -11.54 4.30
N GLY A 37 10.38 -12.78 4.67
CA GLY A 37 11.22 -13.93 4.30
C GLY A 37 10.37 -15.06 3.74
N GLY A 38 11.02 -16.03 3.09
CA GLY A 38 10.33 -17.13 2.42
C GLY A 38 9.79 -16.71 1.05
N ASP A 39 8.51 -16.99 0.80
CA ASP A 39 7.85 -16.81 -0.52
C ASP A 39 7.38 -15.37 -0.80
N ALA A 40 7.59 -14.44 0.15
CA ALA A 40 7.29 -13.02 -0.02
C ALA A 40 8.57 -12.19 0.15
N LEU A 41 8.74 -11.22 -0.73
CA LEU A 41 9.82 -10.24 -0.64
C LEU A 41 9.48 -9.14 0.37
N ALA A 42 8.25 -8.63 0.32
CA ALA A 42 7.78 -7.60 1.23
C ALA A 42 6.29 -7.74 1.53
N LEU A 43 5.90 -7.27 2.71
CA LEU A 43 4.52 -7.18 3.16
C LEU A 43 4.19 -5.73 3.48
N VAL A 44 2.96 -5.35 3.19
CA VAL A 44 2.39 -4.06 3.56
C VAL A 44 1.02 -4.30 4.16
N HIS A 45 0.72 -3.60 5.25
CA HIS A 45 -0.61 -3.55 5.83
C HIS A 45 -1.04 -2.09 5.99
N LEU A 46 -2.26 -1.78 5.58
CA LEU A 46 -2.84 -0.44 5.68
C LEU A 46 -4.09 -0.47 6.55
N ASP A 47 -4.24 0.56 7.39
CA ASP A 47 -5.42 0.78 8.21
C ASP A 47 -6.54 1.39 7.35
N LEU A 48 -7.15 0.55 6.48
CA LEU A 48 -8.15 1.00 5.52
C LEU A 48 -9.41 1.55 6.24
N PRO A 49 -9.96 2.68 5.77
CA PRO A 49 -11.20 3.20 6.35
C PRO A 49 -12.37 2.23 6.25
N THR A 50 -13.08 2.07 7.37
CA THR A 50 -14.32 1.32 7.41
C THR A 50 -15.36 1.96 6.48
N GLY A 51 -16.13 1.12 5.79
CA GLY A 51 -17.16 1.56 4.85
C GLY A 51 -16.67 1.94 3.44
N TRP A 52 -15.37 1.90 3.14
CA TRP A 52 -14.93 1.99 1.74
C TRP A 52 -15.48 0.82 0.91
N PRO A 53 -16.03 1.09 -0.29
CA PRO A 53 -16.48 0.03 -1.19
C PRO A 53 -15.29 -0.79 -1.71
N PRO A 54 -15.48 -2.07 -2.04
CA PRO A 54 -14.39 -2.97 -2.47
C PRO A 54 -13.50 -2.37 -3.57
N ASP A 55 -14.08 -1.89 -4.67
CA ASP A 55 -13.33 -1.33 -5.80
C ASP A 55 -12.41 -0.16 -5.41
N ARG A 56 -12.84 0.65 -4.43
CA ARG A 56 -12.02 1.76 -3.91
C ARG A 56 -10.84 1.25 -3.09
N ARG A 57 -11.04 0.18 -2.31
CA ARG A 57 -9.97 -0.46 -1.53
C ARG A 57 -8.94 -1.07 -2.47
N ASP A 58 -9.39 -1.79 -3.50
CA ASP A 58 -8.50 -2.40 -4.51
C ASP A 58 -7.68 -1.34 -5.25
N ALA A 59 -8.34 -0.27 -5.72
CA ALA A 59 -7.64 0.82 -6.41
C ALA A 59 -6.62 1.51 -5.50
N PHE A 60 -6.96 1.71 -4.22
CA PHE A 60 -6.06 2.31 -3.24
C PHE A 60 -4.87 1.39 -2.91
N LEU A 61 -5.12 0.11 -2.66
CA LEU A 61 -4.05 -0.87 -2.41
C LEU A 61 -3.13 -1.02 -3.62
N ARG A 62 -3.67 -0.98 -4.85
CA ARG A 62 -2.85 -0.97 -6.06
C ARG A 62 -1.94 0.24 -6.13
N LEU A 63 -2.46 1.44 -5.83
CA LEU A 63 -1.68 2.67 -5.81
C LEU A 63 -0.52 2.60 -4.80
N VAL A 64 -0.76 2.05 -3.61
CA VAL A 64 0.31 1.85 -2.62
C VAL A 64 1.29 0.76 -3.06
N ALA A 65 0.79 -0.35 -3.62
CA ALA A 65 1.63 -1.43 -4.10
C ALA A 65 2.61 -0.98 -5.18
N ASP A 66 2.13 -0.21 -6.15
CA ASP A 66 2.94 0.32 -7.25
C ASP A 66 4.06 1.22 -6.71
N GLU A 67 3.77 2.02 -5.68
CA GLU A 67 4.78 2.88 -5.06
C GLU A 67 5.82 2.08 -4.25
N VAL A 68 5.40 1.06 -3.50
CA VAL A 68 6.31 0.18 -2.76
C VAL A 68 7.18 -0.61 -3.73
N ILE A 69 6.62 -1.16 -4.81
CA ILE A 69 7.38 -1.83 -5.88
C ILE A 69 8.39 -0.86 -6.49
N ARG A 70 7.97 0.35 -6.84
CA ARG A 70 8.85 1.37 -7.45
C ARG A 70 10.04 1.71 -6.55
N GLN A 71 9.82 1.82 -5.24
CA GLN A 71 10.86 2.29 -4.31
C GLN A 71 11.71 1.17 -3.70
N LYS A 72 11.11 0.02 -3.37
CA LYS A 72 11.72 -1.02 -2.52
C LYS A 72 11.94 -2.35 -3.23
N CYS A 73 11.06 -2.69 -4.18
CA CYS A 73 11.03 -4.01 -4.81
C CYS A 73 10.88 -3.93 -6.34
N PRO A 74 11.73 -3.19 -7.07
CA PRO A 74 11.53 -2.98 -8.51
C PRO A 74 11.53 -4.32 -9.27
N GLY A 75 10.60 -4.47 -10.22
CA GLY A 75 10.45 -5.69 -11.04
C GLY A 75 9.61 -6.81 -10.43
N HIS A 76 9.11 -6.64 -9.21
CA HIS A 76 8.29 -7.63 -8.50
C HIS A 76 6.79 -7.36 -8.72
N ARG A 77 5.94 -8.29 -8.28
CA ARG A 77 4.49 -8.24 -8.44
C ARG A 77 3.80 -8.17 -7.09
N ALA A 78 2.66 -7.48 -7.06
CA ALA A 78 1.83 -7.37 -5.86
C ALA A 78 0.54 -8.17 -5.98
N GLU A 79 0.29 -8.99 -4.96
CA GLU A 79 -1.01 -9.58 -4.64
C GLU A 79 -1.72 -8.72 -3.59
N LEU A 80 -3.00 -8.45 -3.81
CA LEU A 80 -3.79 -7.56 -2.97
C LEU A 80 -4.87 -8.35 -2.24
N ASP A 81 -5.05 -8.08 -0.95
CA ASP A 81 -6.23 -8.48 -0.18
C ASP A 81 -6.91 -7.22 0.36
N ALA A 82 -7.93 -6.75 -0.37
CA ALA A 82 -8.75 -5.60 0.04
C ALA A 82 -9.67 -5.87 1.24
N GLY A 83 -9.92 -7.13 1.56
CA GLY A 83 -10.68 -7.50 2.76
C GLY A 83 -9.89 -7.20 4.02
N GLY A 84 -8.62 -7.61 4.03
CA GLY A 84 -7.70 -7.43 5.15
C GLY A 84 -6.80 -6.20 5.10
N GLY A 85 -6.73 -5.47 3.98
CA GLY A 85 -5.82 -4.32 3.82
C GLY A 85 -4.37 -4.70 3.58
N TRP A 86 -4.13 -5.91 3.05
CA TRP A 86 -2.80 -6.46 2.83
C TRP A 86 -2.32 -6.32 1.39
N ILE A 87 -1.00 -6.14 1.25
CA ILE A 87 -0.27 -6.24 0.00
C ILE A 87 0.89 -7.19 0.23
N THR A 88 0.99 -8.23 -0.60
CA THR A 88 2.12 -9.16 -0.60
C THR A 88 2.90 -8.98 -1.89
N ILE A 89 4.19 -8.66 -1.78
CA ILE A 89 5.09 -8.48 -2.93
C ILE A 89 5.92 -9.75 -3.12
N ARG A 90 5.97 -10.25 -4.36
CA ARG A 90 6.68 -11.45 -4.79
C ARG A 90 7.48 -11.26 -6.06
#